data_AF-A0AAV2N3C3-F1
#
_entry.id   AF-A0AAV2N3C3-F1
#
_cell.length_a   1.000
_cell.length_b   1.000
_cell.length_c   1.000
_cell.angle_alpha   90.00
_cell.angle_beta   90.00
_cell.angle_gamma   90.00
#
_symmetry.space_group_name_H-M   'P 1'
#
loop_
_entity.id
_entity.type
_entity.pdbx_description
1 polymer ?
#
loop_
_entity_poly.entity_id
_entity_poly.type
_entity_poly.pdbx_seq_one_letter_code
_entity_poly.pdbx_strand_id
1 'polypeptide(L)'
;MKRIALLVLALAVNVIAEEIETIQQVATNFETDVETIQICLSEAGTTVEEMHIAKQKWQEIKADESIDEETKESFTIHGRFIACILEKKDMMKDSKLVLDKIQEEVDKEQNVAVNKEVLTKCVTSLNEDAEITREERAFEFMFCVTNCQTNVAEK
;
A
#
# COMPACT_ATOMS: atom_id res chain seq x y z
N MET A 1 -30.99 18.00 -33.03
CA MET A 1 -30.18 17.75 -31.81
C MET A 1 -30.49 16.34 -31.31
N LYS A 2 -29.49 15.43 -31.21
CA LYS A 2 -29.51 14.14 -30.45
C LYS A 2 -28.34 13.19 -30.86
N ARG A 3 -27.10 13.69 -30.98
CA ARG A 3 -25.92 12.82 -31.21
C ARG A 3 -24.79 12.98 -30.17
N ILE A 4 -24.88 13.96 -29.28
CA ILE A 4 -23.82 14.26 -28.30
C ILE A 4 -23.94 13.38 -27.04
N ALA A 5 -25.15 12.97 -26.66
CA ALA A 5 -25.37 12.18 -25.43
C ALA A 5 -24.78 10.76 -25.46
N LEU A 6 -24.59 10.16 -26.65
CA LEU A 6 -24.03 8.81 -26.79
C LEU A 6 -22.50 8.77 -26.63
N LEU A 7 -21.80 9.87 -26.95
CA LEU A 7 -20.34 9.95 -26.83
C LEU A 7 -19.89 10.10 -25.36
N VAL A 8 -20.67 10.81 -24.53
CA VAL A 8 -20.35 11.01 -23.11
C VAL A 8 -20.49 9.71 -22.31
N LEU A 9 -21.50 8.89 -22.62
CA LEU A 9 -21.68 7.57 -21.98
C LEU A 9 -20.57 6.59 -22.38
N ALA A 10 -20.14 6.58 -23.65
CA ALA A 10 -19.07 5.69 -24.11
C ALA A 10 -17.71 6.01 -23.48
N LEU A 11 -17.42 7.30 -23.22
CA LEU A 11 -16.19 7.72 -22.55
C LEU A 11 -16.19 7.35 -21.06
N ALA A 12 -17.33 7.49 -20.37
CA ALA A 12 -17.44 7.09 -18.96
C ALA A 12 -17.26 5.58 -18.77
N VAL A 13 -17.78 4.75 -19.69
CA VAL A 13 -17.64 3.28 -19.60
C VAL A 13 -16.18 2.83 -19.74
N ASN A 14 -15.39 3.48 -20.61
CA ASN A 14 -13.98 3.12 -20.78
C ASN A 14 -13.13 3.49 -19.55
N VAL A 15 -13.38 4.65 -18.94
CA VAL A 15 -12.66 5.10 -17.73
C VAL A 15 -12.96 4.18 -16.55
N ILE A 16 -14.22 3.76 -16.38
CA ILE A 16 -14.63 2.84 -15.31
C ILE A 16 -14.01 1.46 -15.51
N ALA A 17 -13.89 0.98 -16.75
CA ALA A 17 -13.27 -0.32 -17.03
C ALA A 17 -11.77 -0.35 -16.69
N GLU A 18 -11.04 0.69 -17.07
CA GLU A 18 -9.60 0.85 -16.77
C GLU A 18 -9.34 0.98 -15.26
N GLU A 19 -10.19 1.70 -14.54
CA GLU A 19 -10.14 1.82 -13.08
C GLU A 19 -10.38 0.47 -12.38
N ILE A 20 -11.36 -0.32 -12.85
CA ILE A 20 -11.64 -1.65 -12.30
C ILE A 20 -10.46 -2.61 -12.51
N GLU A 21 -9.85 -2.63 -13.70
CA GLU A 21 -8.65 -3.46 -13.96
C GLU A 21 -7.49 -3.07 -13.02
N THR A 22 -7.31 -1.76 -12.80
CA THR A 22 -6.26 -1.26 -11.90
C THR A 22 -6.52 -1.65 -10.45
N ILE A 23 -7.76 -1.52 -9.97
CA ILE A 23 -8.16 -1.96 -8.62
C ILE A 23 -7.98 -3.48 -8.47
N GLN A 24 -8.32 -4.27 -9.48
CA GLN A 24 -8.10 -5.72 -9.46
C GLN A 24 -6.61 -6.08 -9.33
N GLN A 25 -5.74 -5.35 -10.01
CA GLN A 25 -4.29 -5.54 -9.89
C GLN A 25 -3.80 -5.21 -8.48
N VAL A 26 -4.29 -4.11 -7.89
CA VAL A 26 -3.96 -3.74 -6.49
C VAL A 26 -4.46 -4.81 -5.52
N ALA A 27 -5.69 -5.29 -5.69
CA ALA A 27 -6.27 -6.36 -4.87
C ALA A 27 -5.43 -7.64 -4.93
N THR A 28 -4.94 -7.99 -6.13
CA THR A 28 -4.03 -9.12 -6.35
C THR A 28 -2.71 -8.92 -5.60
N ASN A 29 -2.09 -7.75 -5.70
CA ASN A 29 -0.81 -7.45 -5.05
C ASN A 29 -0.89 -7.50 -3.51
N PHE A 30 -2.04 -7.16 -2.93
CA PHE A 30 -2.28 -7.24 -1.49
C PHE A 30 -2.89 -8.57 -1.03
N GLU A 31 -3.13 -9.51 -1.95
CA GLU A 31 -3.87 -10.74 -1.72
C GLU A 31 -5.17 -10.49 -0.94
N THR A 32 -6.01 -9.62 -1.50
CA THR A 32 -7.32 -9.25 -0.96
C THR A 32 -8.35 -9.12 -2.09
N ASP A 33 -9.60 -8.84 -1.76
CA ASP A 33 -10.66 -8.62 -2.74
C ASP A 33 -10.80 -7.14 -3.16
N VAL A 34 -11.46 -6.93 -4.31
CA VAL A 34 -11.72 -5.60 -4.87
C VAL A 34 -12.53 -4.72 -3.90
N GLU A 35 -13.47 -5.31 -3.17
CA GLU A 35 -14.31 -4.59 -2.20
C GLU A 35 -13.46 -3.98 -1.08
N THR A 36 -12.51 -4.75 -0.56
CA THR A 36 -11.56 -4.30 0.47
C THR A 36 -10.72 -3.13 -0.04
N ILE A 37 -10.21 -3.20 -1.28
CA ILE A 37 -9.46 -2.09 -1.86
C ILE A 37 -10.34 -0.84 -2.00
N GLN A 38 -11.57 -0.97 -2.49
CA GLN A 38 -12.50 0.15 -2.63
C GLN A 38 -12.84 0.79 -1.28
N ILE A 39 -13.07 -0.02 -0.25
CA ILE A 39 -13.28 0.46 1.12
C ILE A 39 -12.05 1.23 1.60
N CYS A 40 -10.85 0.68 1.45
CA CYS A 40 -9.64 1.33 1.95
C CYS A 40 -9.29 2.60 1.18
N LEU A 41 -9.56 2.67 -0.13
CA LEU A 41 -9.43 3.92 -0.91
C LEU A 41 -10.40 4.98 -0.38
N SER A 42 -11.65 4.60 -0.13
CA SER A 42 -12.67 5.51 0.43
C SER A 42 -12.33 5.98 1.85
N GLU A 43 -11.85 5.09 2.72
CA GLU A 43 -11.44 5.43 4.10
C GLU A 43 -10.20 6.34 4.10
N ALA A 44 -9.27 6.14 3.17
CA ALA A 44 -8.10 7.00 3.01
C ALA A 44 -8.43 8.34 2.34
N GLY A 45 -9.58 8.44 1.66
CA GLY A 45 -9.99 9.62 0.89
C GLY A 45 -9.14 9.81 -0.38
N THR A 46 -8.81 8.71 -1.06
CA THR A 46 -7.89 8.71 -2.22
C THR A 46 -8.37 7.81 -3.35
N THR A 47 -7.64 7.83 -4.46
CA THR A 47 -7.87 7.02 -5.67
C THR A 47 -6.65 6.16 -5.99
N VAL A 48 -6.82 5.14 -6.83
CA VAL A 48 -5.68 4.31 -7.25
C VAL A 48 -4.63 5.12 -8.02
N GLU A 49 -5.05 6.13 -8.79
CA GLU A 49 -4.16 7.03 -9.52
C GLU A 49 -3.26 7.83 -8.56
N GLU A 50 -3.85 8.43 -7.53
CA GLU A 50 -3.11 9.14 -6.48
C GLU A 50 -2.15 8.21 -5.71
N MET A 51 -2.53 6.95 -5.50
CA MET A 51 -1.63 5.94 -4.92
C MET A 51 -0.46 5.59 -5.81
N HIS A 52 -0.66 5.58 -7.14
CA HIS A 52 0.44 5.41 -8.08
C HIS A 52 1.40 6.60 -8.06
N ILE A 53 0.86 7.82 -8.02
CA ILE A 53 1.65 9.06 -7.91
C ILE A 53 2.45 9.07 -6.60
N ALA A 54 1.84 8.72 -5.46
CA ALA A 54 2.52 8.63 -4.17
C ALA A 54 3.69 7.63 -4.22
N LYS A 55 3.49 6.47 -4.87
CA LYS A 55 4.55 5.47 -5.07
C LYS A 55 5.69 5.99 -5.94
N GLN A 56 5.39 6.72 -7.02
CA GLN A 56 6.42 7.32 -7.87
C GLN A 56 7.24 8.36 -7.10
N LYS A 57 6.56 9.28 -6.40
CA LYS A 57 7.23 10.27 -5.52
C LYS A 57 8.13 9.59 -4.49
N TRP A 58 7.65 8.50 -3.88
CA TRP A 58 8.44 7.72 -2.94
C TRP A 58 9.74 7.14 -3.56
N GLN A 59 9.67 6.63 -4.79
CA GLN A 59 10.85 6.10 -5.50
C GLN A 59 11.87 7.18 -5.88
N GLU A 60 11.45 8.44 -5.99
CA GLU A 60 12.29 9.57 -6.37
C GLU A 60 12.98 10.24 -5.18
N ILE A 61 12.54 9.98 -3.95
CA ILE A 61 13.15 10.56 -2.74
C ILE A 61 14.56 10.03 -2.55
N LYS A 62 15.51 10.96 -2.51
CA LYS A 62 16.87 10.70 -2.05
C LYS A 62 16.97 10.88 -0.55
N ALA A 63 17.86 10.12 0.08
CA ALA A 63 18.05 10.10 1.53
C ALA A 63 18.44 11.45 2.15
N ASP A 64 18.88 12.42 1.34
CA ASP A 64 19.36 13.75 1.75
C ASP A 64 18.44 14.91 1.34
N GLU A 65 17.31 14.64 0.66
CA GLU A 65 16.37 15.68 0.23
C GLU A 65 15.28 15.95 1.28
N SER A 66 15.05 17.23 1.59
CA SER A 66 13.94 17.64 2.44
C SER A 66 12.62 17.43 1.70
N ILE A 67 11.74 16.61 2.27
CA ILE A 67 10.41 16.32 1.72
C ILE A 67 9.48 17.51 1.97
N ASP A 68 8.86 18.02 0.91
CA ASP A 68 7.88 19.10 0.99
C ASP A 68 6.55 18.63 1.65
N GLU A 69 5.72 19.58 2.10
CA GLU A 69 4.46 19.27 2.81
C GLU A 69 3.44 18.52 1.95
N GLU A 70 3.38 18.77 0.63
CA GLU A 70 2.46 18.05 -0.27
C GLU A 70 2.86 16.58 -0.38
N THR A 71 4.17 16.31 -0.46
CA THR A 71 4.70 14.95 -0.47
C THR A 71 4.47 14.24 0.87
N LYS A 72 4.61 14.94 2.01
CA LYS A 72 4.25 14.39 3.33
C LYS A 72 2.76 14.05 3.45
N GLU A 73 1.89 14.92 2.95
CA GLU A 73 0.44 14.67 2.94
C GLU A 73 0.11 13.46 2.06
N SER A 74 0.74 13.35 0.89
CA SER A 74 0.62 12.19 0.00
C SER A 74 1.03 10.88 0.69
N PHE A 75 2.12 10.88 1.46
CA PHE A 75 2.54 9.71 2.24
C PHE A 75 1.61 9.40 3.40
N THR A 76 1.04 10.42 4.04
CA THR A 76 0.03 10.23 5.08
C THR A 76 -1.21 9.53 4.50
N ILE A 77 -1.68 9.97 3.34
CA ILE A 77 -2.82 9.35 2.64
C ILE A 77 -2.49 7.91 2.25
N HIS A 78 -1.29 7.67 1.71
CA HIS A 78 -0.84 6.30 1.40
C HIS A 78 -0.77 5.43 2.67
N GLY A 79 -0.25 5.97 3.77
CA GLY A 79 -0.21 5.31 5.07
C GLY A 79 -1.61 4.95 5.58
N ARG A 80 -2.64 5.80 5.38
CA ARG A 80 -4.03 5.46 5.71
C ARG A 80 -4.54 4.27 4.91
N PHE A 81 -4.27 4.27 3.61
CA PHE A 81 -4.67 3.18 2.72
C PHE A 81 -4.02 1.86 3.13
N ILE A 82 -2.70 1.85 3.35
CA ILE A 82 -1.97 0.65 3.80
C ILE A 82 -2.45 0.21 5.19
N ALA A 83 -2.63 1.14 6.13
CA ALA A 83 -3.13 0.82 7.47
C ALA A 83 -4.49 0.11 7.40
N CYS A 84 -5.42 0.62 6.59
CA CYS A 84 -6.72 -0.02 6.39
C CYS A 84 -6.56 -1.46 5.90
N ILE A 85 -5.75 -1.71 4.86
CA ILE A 85 -5.54 -3.08 4.35
C ILE A 85 -4.97 -3.98 5.43
N LEU A 86 -3.94 -3.52 6.16
CA LEU A 86 -3.32 -4.30 7.23
C LEU A 86 -4.33 -4.62 8.35
N GLU A 87 -5.21 -3.69 8.71
CA GLU A 87 -6.27 -3.92 9.68
C GLU A 87 -7.30 -4.94 9.19
N LYS A 88 -7.75 -4.85 7.93
CA LYS A 88 -8.68 -5.84 7.35
C LYS A 88 -8.07 -7.24 7.25
N LYS A 89 -6.74 -7.32 7.15
CA LYS A 89 -5.98 -8.59 7.13
C LYS A 89 -5.48 -9.03 8.50
N ASP A 90 -5.94 -8.42 9.60
CA ASP A 90 -5.50 -8.68 10.97
C ASP A 90 -3.97 -8.54 11.19
N MET A 91 -3.26 -7.89 10.26
CA MET A 91 -1.83 -7.59 10.34
C MET A 91 -1.55 -6.28 11.08
N MET A 92 -2.59 -5.49 11.39
CA MET A 92 -2.50 -4.33 12.26
C MET A 92 -3.69 -4.31 13.23
N LYS A 93 -3.42 -4.01 14.50
CA LYS A 93 -4.42 -3.88 15.56
C LYS A 93 -3.96 -2.88 16.61
N ASP A 94 -4.88 -2.05 17.11
CA ASP A 94 -4.59 -1.01 18.10
C ASP A 94 -3.41 -0.11 17.66
N SER A 95 -3.39 0.22 16.37
CA SER A 95 -2.33 0.97 15.69
C SER A 95 -0.94 0.30 15.65
N LYS A 96 -0.83 -1.00 16.01
CA LYS A 96 0.41 -1.77 16.00
C LYS A 96 0.37 -2.91 15.00
N LEU A 97 1.52 -3.24 14.43
CA LEU A 97 1.72 -4.36 13.52
C LEU A 97 1.68 -5.69 14.29
N VAL A 98 0.97 -6.67 13.76
CA VAL A 98 0.85 -8.02 14.33
C VAL A 98 1.87 -8.93 13.66
N LEU A 99 3.07 -9.05 14.28
CA LEU A 99 4.21 -9.75 13.70
C LEU A 99 3.90 -11.18 13.25
N ASP A 100 3.18 -11.95 14.07
CA ASP A 100 2.84 -13.35 13.75
C ASP A 100 2.03 -13.44 12.45
N LYS A 101 1.05 -12.55 12.27
CA LYS A 101 0.22 -12.48 11.05
C LYS A 101 1.02 -12.07 9.83
N ILE A 102 1.92 -11.11 9.99
CA ILE A 102 2.83 -10.67 8.92
C ILE A 102 3.76 -11.83 8.49
N GLN A 103 4.31 -12.58 9.44
CA GLN A 103 5.15 -13.74 9.14
C GLN A 103 4.37 -14.88 8.47
N GLU A 104 3.13 -15.13 8.90
CA GLU A 104 2.22 -16.09 8.26
C GLU A 104 1.98 -15.74 6.79
N GLU A 105 1.76 -14.46 6.46
CA GLU A 105 1.54 -14.00 5.08
C GLU A 105 2.81 -14.09 4.24
N VAL A 106 3.95 -13.67 4.79
CA VAL A 106 5.25 -13.79 4.10
C VAL A 106 5.60 -15.25 3.79
N ASP A 107 5.24 -16.19 4.66
CA ASP A 107 5.49 -17.62 4.46
C ASP A 107 4.63 -18.24 3.36
N LYS A 108 3.52 -17.60 2.97
CA LYS A 108 2.71 -18.05 1.83
C LYS A 108 3.38 -17.74 0.50
N GLU A 109 4.21 -16.70 0.45
CA GLU A 109 4.86 -16.26 -0.77
C GLU A 109 6.07 -17.15 -1.08
N GLN A 110 5.87 -18.12 -1.96
CA GLN A 110 6.90 -19.13 -2.28
C GLN A 110 8.07 -18.58 -3.11
N ASN A 111 7.90 -17.41 -3.75
CA ASN A 111 8.88 -16.88 -4.70
C ASN A 111 9.79 -15.79 -4.13
N VAL A 112 9.59 -15.40 -2.87
CA VAL A 112 10.33 -14.30 -2.25
C VAL A 112 10.99 -14.78 -0.96
N ALA A 113 12.32 -14.91 -0.99
CA ALA A 113 13.08 -15.25 0.21
C ALA A 113 13.14 -14.03 1.14
N VAL A 114 12.44 -14.10 2.27
CA VAL A 114 12.46 -13.05 3.29
C VAL A 114 13.38 -13.41 4.45
N ASN A 115 14.26 -12.48 4.81
CA ASN A 115 15.04 -12.55 6.04
C ASN A 115 14.15 -12.24 7.25
N LYS A 116 13.61 -13.28 7.89
CA LYS A 116 12.71 -13.16 9.06
C LYS A 116 13.33 -12.42 10.24
N GLU A 117 14.65 -12.50 10.44
CA GLU A 117 15.31 -11.79 11.54
C GLU A 117 15.30 -10.28 11.30
N VAL A 118 15.59 -9.86 10.06
CA VAL A 118 15.53 -8.46 9.64
C VAL A 118 14.09 -7.94 9.74
N LEU A 119 13.12 -8.72 9.24
CA LEU A 119 11.70 -8.37 9.32
C LEU A 119 11.23 -8.19 10.78
N THR A 120 11.57 -9.15 11.64
CA THR A 120 11.21 -9.11 13.07
C THR A 120 11.77 -7.89 13.77
N LYS A 121 13.05 -7.58 13.55
CA LYS A 121 13.71 -6.40 14.11
C LYS A 121 13.04 -5.11 13.63
N CYS A 122 12.75 -5.02 12.33
CA CYS A 122 12.13 -3.84 11.74
C CYS A 122 10.71 -3.61 12.30
N VAL A 123 9.85 -4.62 12.27
CA VAL A 123 8.48 -4.54 12.81
C VAL A 123 8.47 -4.23 14.30
N THR A 124 9.38 -4.82 15.08
CA THR A 124 9.50 -4.54 16.52
C THR A 124 9.86 -3.08 16.75
N SER A 125 10.86 -2.55 16.02
CA SER A 125 11.26 -1.14 16.09
C SER A 125 10.09 -0.21 15.80
N LEU A 126 9.32 -0.48 14.74
CA LEU A 126 8.14 0.31 14.39
C LEU A 126 7.06 0.28 15.49
N ASN A 127 6.87 -0.85 16.18
CA ASN A 127 5.88 -0.98 17.25
C ASN A 127 6.31 -0.37 18.59
N GLU A 128 7.61 -0.22 18.80
CA GLU A 128 8.21 0.40 19.99
C GLU A 128 8.33 1.91 19.87
N ASP A 129 8.38 2.44 18.64
CA ASP A 129 8.35 3.88 18.41
C ASP A 129 6.96 4.45 18.73
N ALA A 130 6.91 5.24 19.81
CA ALA A 130 5.71 5.88 20.31
C ALA A 130 5.42 7.24 19.64
N GLU A 131 6.38 7.80 18.91
CA GLU A 131 6.27 9.10 18.24
C GLU A 131 5.58 8.97 16.88
N ILE A 132 5.63 7.78 16.25
CA ILE A 132 4.99 7.54 14.95
C ILE A 132 3.51 7.15 15.09
N THR A 133 2.70 7.71 14.20
CA THR A 133 1.26 7.47 14.05
C THR A 133 0.95 6.09 13.44
N ARG A 134 -0.34 5.72 13.40
CA ARG A 134 -0.80 4.49 12.73
C ARG A 134 -0.42 4.48 11.25
N GLU A 135 -0.67 5.60 10.59
CA GLU A 135 -0.42 5.83 9.18
C GLU A 135 1.07 5.77 8.85
N GLU A 136 1.91 6.46 9.62
CA GLU A 136 3.37 6.43 9.45
C GLU A 136 3.91 5.02 9.67
N ARG A 137 3.43 4.33 10.71
CA ARG A 137 3.82 2.93 10.97
C ARG A 137 3.45 1.99 9.83
N ALA A 138 2.26 2.15 9.24
CA ALA A 138 1.82 1.37 8.09
C ALA A 138 2.64 1.69 6.83
N PHE A 139 2.96 2.96 6.61
CA PHE A 139 3.79 3.38 5.49
C PHE A 139 5.23 2.85 5.63
N GLU A 140 5.84 3.04 6.79
CA GLU A 140 7.21 2.59 7.08
C GLU A 140 7.35 1.06 7.05
N PHE A 141 6.28 0.32 7.38
CA PHE A 141 6.27 -1.13 7.26
C PHE A 141 6.57 -1.60 5.83
N MET A 142 6.18 -0.85 4.80
CA MET A 142 6.52 -1.18 3.41
C MET A 142 8.03 -1.27 3.20
N PHE A 143 8.82 -0.43 3.89
CA PHE A 143 10.28 -0.50 3.86
C PHE A 143 10.82 -1.72 4.58
N CYS A 144 10.19 -2.15 5.68
CA CYS A 144 10.56 -3.41 6.33
C CYS A 144 10.44 -4.57 5.36
N VAL A 145 9.33 -4.64 4.61
CA VAL A 145 9.09 -5.68 3.60
C VAL A 145 10.14 -5.59 2.49
N THR A 146 10.36 -4.41 1.88
CA THR A 146 11.34 -4.27 0.80
C THR A 146 12.78 -4.60 1.25
N ASN A 147 13.19 -4.19 2.45
CA ASN A 147 14.56 -4.40 2.94
C ASN A 147 14.82 -5.81 3.45
N CYS A 148 13.78 -6.58 3.79
CA CYS A 148 13.93 -7.97 4.21
C CYS A 148 13.88 -8.98 3.06
N GLN A 149 13.47 -8.54 1.86
CA GLN A 149 13.55 -9.35 0.65
C GLN A 149 15.02 -9.56 0.26
N THR A 150 15.45 -10.81 0.20
CA THR A 150 16.75 -11.20 -0.31
C THR A 150 16.61 -11.56 -1.79
N ASN A 151 17.43 -10.96 -2.65
CA ASN A 151 17.48 -11.35 -4.06
C ASN A 151 17.79 -12.85 -4.12
N VAL A 152 16.79 -13.66 -4.50
CA VAL A 152 17.06 -15.03 -4.93
C VAL A 152 17.77 -14.88 -6.27
N ALA A 153 19.09 -14.92 -6.25
CA ALA A 153 19.86 -15.08 -7.48
C ALA A 153 19.33 -16.35 -8.14
N GLU A 154 18.69 -16.18 -9.30
CA GLU A 154 18.31 -17.28 -10.19
C GLU A 154 19.52 -18.22 -10.30
N LYS A 155 19.31 -19.47 -9.90
CA LYS A 155 20.31 -20.54 -10.03
C LYS A 155 20.12 -21.27 -11.34
#